data_AF-A0A165WJP0-F1
#
_entry.id   AF-A0A165WJP0-F1
#
_cell.length_a   1.000
_cell.length_b   1.000
_cell.length_c   1.000
_cell.angle_alpha   90.00
_cell.angle_beta   90.00
_cell.angle_gamma   90.00
#
_symmetry.space_group_name_H-M   'P 1'
#
loop_
_entity.id
_entity.type
_entity.pdbx_description
1 polymer ?
#
loop_
_entity_poly.entity_id
_entity_poly.type
_entity_poly.pdbx_seq_one_letter_code
_entity_poly.pdbx_strand_id
1 'polypeptide(L)'
;TDLRHALDDTLGETLQHKWRSKNHNIKPEIFWSRLRRGWAPGFEAKLQSGYRAEVYDETVPWQRMVFFYVFIPWLQKELDAFARRVNYSRKRADRKIARSRAPPEYIFRRPQKYGSGPELILRHLITAARAAYAPVGHSVFDLIEPEFRVVLDAIYTEVGCPVVNMNTCWEVF
;
A
#
# COMPACT_ATOMS: atom_id res chain seq x y z
N THR A 1 14.84 8.23 -10.55
CA THR A 1 15.88 8.53 -11.54
C THR A 1 16.13 7.29 -12.38
N ASP A 2 16.39 6.15 -11.75
CA ASP A 2 16.75 4.87 -12.39
C ASP A 2 15.72 4.31 -13.38
N LEU A 3 14.44 4.22 -12.99
CA LEU A 3 13.40 3.71 -13.91
C LEU A 3 13.28 4.53 -15.19
N ARG A 4 13.67 5.81 -15.15
CA ARG A 4 13.61 6.69 -16.31
C ARG A 4 14.89 6.61 -17.14
N HIS A 5 16.04 6.38 -16.51
CA HIS A 5 17.30 6.12 -17.22
C HIS A 5 17.23 4.78 -17.96
N ALA A 6 16.65 3.76 -17.33
CA ALA A 6 16.42 2.45 -17.97
C ALA A 6 15.37 2.47 -19.11
N LEU A 7 14.60 3.55 -19.25
CA LEU A 7 13.63 3.73 -20.33
C LEU A 7 14.16 4.62 -21.46
N ASP A 8 15.21 5.37 -21.22
CA ASP A 8 15.75 6.35 -22.15
C ASP A 8 17.25 6.48 -21.94
N ASP A 9 17.99 5.69 -22.73
CA ASP A 9 19.45 5.60 -22.69
C ASP A 9 20.13 6.94 -23.02
N THR A 10 19.42 7.88 -23.65
CA THR A 10 19.96 9.20 -23.98
C THR A 10 20.14 10.10 -22.75
N LEU A 11 19.53 9.74 -21.62
CA LEU A 11 19.62 10.49 -20.38
C LEU A 11 20.93 10.26 -19.60
N GLY A 12 21.72 9.24 -19.94
CA GLY A 12 23.07 9.00 -19.38
C GLY A 12 23.12 9.07 -17.84
N GLU A 13 24.10 9.83 -17.30
CA GLU A 13 24.29 10.03 -15.86
C GLU A 13 23.57 11.29 -15.31
N THR A 14 22.62 11.86 -16.06
CA THR A 14 22.02 13.13 -15.65
C THR A 14 21.17 13.02 -14.38
N LEU A 15 21.37 13.91 -13.41
CA LEU A 15 20.54 14.00 -12.21
C LEU A 15 19.12 14.49 -12.58
N GLN A 16 18.16 13.56 -12.66
CA GLN A 16 16.76 13.89 -12.98
C GLN A 16 15.90 14.33 -11.80
N HIS A 17 16.50 14.56 -10.63
CA HIS A 17 15.79 15.15 -9.50
C HIS A 17 15.39 16.59 -9.87
N LYS A 18 14.15 16.76 -10.33
CA LYS A 18 13.39 18.00 -10.14
C LYS A 18 12.36 17.68 -9.07
N TRP A 19 12.52 18.26 -7.88
CA TRP A 19 11.45 18.27 -6.88
C TRP A 19 10.17 18.72 -7.59
N ARG A 20 9.13 17.87 -7.55
CA ARG A 20 8.02 17.92 -8.51
C ARG A 20 7.36 19.31 -8.49
N SER A 21 7.14 19.89 -9.67
CA SER A 21 6.45 21.18 -9.80
C SER A 21 5.04 21.12 -9.17
N LYS A 22 4.50 22.29 -8.81
CA LYS A 22 3.26 22.54 -8.04
C LYS A 22 2.05 21.63 -8.39
N ASN A 23 1.96 21.10 -9.62
CA ASN A 23 0.78 20.39 -10.10
C ASN A 23 0.98 18.89 -10.42
N HIS A 24 2.18 18.33 -10.24
CA HIS A 24 2.45 16.94 -10.66
C HIS A 24 2.01 15.87 -9.66
N ASN A 25 1.73 16.24 -8.40
CA ASN A 25 1.22 15.31 -7.39
C ASN A 25 -0.31 15.27 -7.27
N ILE A 26 -1.02 16.17 -7.96
CA ILE A 26 -2.48 16.31 -7.86
C ILE A 26 -3.21 14.98 -8.15
N LYS A 27 -2.77 14.19 -9.14
CA LYS A 27 -3.44 12.93 -9.49
C LYS A 27 -3.27 11.85 -8.39
N PRO A 28 -2.05 11.53 -7.92
CA PRO A 28 -1.86 10.71 -6.73
C PRO A 28 -2.63 11.23 -5.51
N GLU A 29 -2.62 12.54 -5.24
CA GLU A 29 -3.31 13.12 -4.09
C GLU A 29 -4.83 12.96 -4.19
N ILE A 30 -5.44 13.27 -5.34
CA ILE A 30 -6.88 13.04 -5.57
C ILE A 30 -7.23 11.56 -5.38
N PHE A 31 -6.34 10.66 -5.83
CA PHE A 31 -6.52 9.23 -5.67
C PHE A 31 -6.56 8.84 -4.19
N TRP A 32 -5.55 9.20 -3.41
CA TRP A 32 -5.46 8.91 -1.97
C TRP A 32 -6.53 9.65 -1.16
N SER A 33 -6.94 10.83 -1.60
CA SER A 33 -8.02 11.63 -0.99
C SER A 33 -9.35 10.89 -0.96
N ARG A 34 -9.62 9.97 -1.92
CA ARG A 34 -10.82 9.14 -1.91
C ARG A 34 -10.80 8.12 -0.77
N LEU A 35 -9.67 7.46 -0.56
CA LEU A 35 -9.48 6.55 0.55
C LEU A 35 -9.60 7.30 1.88
N ARG A 36 -8.91 8.44 1.98
CA ARG A 36 -8.86 9.30 3.17
C ARG A 36 -10.22 9.86 3.59
N ARG A 37 -11.08 10.23 2.64
CA ARG A 37 -12.43 10.76 2.94
C ARG A 37 -13.48 9.67 3.12
N GLY A 38 -13.26 8.50 2.53
CA GLY A 38 -14.25 7.41 2.54
C GLY A 38 -14.04 6.41 3.67
N TRP A 39 -12.92 5.68 3.63
CA TRP A 39 -12.68 4.54 4.53
C TRP A 39 -11.96 4.93 5.81
N ALA A 40 -10.96 5.81 5.71
CA ALA A 40 -10.09 6.16 6.84
C ALA A 40 -10.82 6.70 8.08
N PRO A 41 -11.90 7.52 7.98
CA PRO A 41 -12.61 8.00 9.17
C PRO A 41 -13.23 6.88 9.99
N GLY A 42 -13.71 5.81 9.34
CA GLY A 42 -14.26 4.64 10.04
C GLY A 42 -13.19 3.85 10.77
N PHE A 43 -12.04 3.65 10.11
CA PHE A 43 -10.87 3.00 10.73
C PHE A 43 -10.36 3.79 11.94
N GLU A 44 -10.18 5.10 11.81
CA GLU A 44 -9.73 5.97 12.90
C GLU A 44 -10.75 6.06 14.03
N ALA A 45 -12.04 6.11 13.73
CA ALA A 45 -13.07 6.10 14.76
C ALA A 45 -13.01 4.80 15.59
N LYS A 46 -12.72 3.66 14.93
CA LYS A 46 -12.50 2.40 15.63
C LYS A 46 -11.23 2.44 16.46
N LEU A 47 -10.12 2.97 15.95
CA LEU A 47 -8.90 3.14 16.76
C LEU A 47 -9.14 4.02 17.99
N GLN A 48 -9.83 5.15 17.79
CA GLN A 48 -10.18 6.09 18.84
C GLN A 48 -11.09 5.45 19.91
N SER A 49 -11.95 4.50 19.54
CA SER A 49 -12.84 3.85 20.51
C SER A 49 -12.06 2.99 21.51
N GLY A 50 -11.04 2.25 21.08
CA GLY A 50 -10.22 1.45 22.00
C GLY A 50 -9.37 2.32 22.92
N TYR A 51 -8.82 3.41 22.39
CA TYR A 51 -8.10 4.39 23.21
C TYR A 51 -9.00 5.05 24.27
N ARG A 52 -10.22 5.47 23.89
CA ARG A 52 -11.18 6.06 24.84
C ARG A 52 -11.71 5.09 25.89
N ALA A 53 -11.73 3.81 25.56
CA ALA A 53 -12.12 2.75 26.48
C ALA A 53 -10.95 2.29 27.37
N GLU A 54 -9.78 2.94 27.26
CA GLU A 54 -8.56 2.60 28.02
C GLU A 54 -8.09 1.15 27.81
N VAL A 55 -8.47 0.54 26.68
CA VAL A 55 -8.02 -0.81 26.29
C VAL A 55 -6.57 -0.77 25.80
N TYR A 56 -6.17 0.35 25.20
CA TYR A 56 -4.82 0.57 24.67
C TYR A 56 -4.20 1.83 25.28
N ASP A 57 -2.99 1.66 25.82
CA ASP A 57 -2.12 2.67 26.38
C ASP A 57 -0.80 2.71 25.58
N GLU A 58 -0.58 3.84 24.89
CA GLU A 58 0.62 4.06 24.08
C GLU A 58 1.90 4.23 24.91
N THR A 59 1.79 4.50 26.22
CA THR A 59 2.96 4.62 27.09
C THR A 59 3.56 3.24 27.42
N VAL A 60 2.79 2.17 27.24
CA VAL A 60 3.18 0.79 27.53
C VAL A 60 3.84 0.16 26.29
N PRO A 61 5.15 -0.17 26.34
CA PRO A 61 5.88 -0.62 25.14
C PRO A 61 5.32 -1.89 24.50
N TRP A 62 4.94 -2.89 25.31
CA TRP A 62 4.42 -4.15 24.77
C TRP A 62 3.06 -3.98 24.09
N GLN A 63 2.20 -3.07 24.59
CA GLN A 63 0.91 -2.78 23.96
C GLN A 63 1.10 -2.15 22.59
N ARG A 64 2.09 -1.28 22.41
CA ARG A 64 2.46 -0.75 21.08
C ARG A 64 2.86 -1.85 20.12
N MET A 65 3.61 -2.84 20.58
CA MET A 65 4.04 -3.96 19.74
C MET A 65 2.87 -4.87 19.37
N VAL A 66 1.97 -5.20 20.31
CA VAL A 66 0.73 -5.93 20.00
C VAL A 66 -0.14 -5.12 19.03
N PHE A 67 -0.22 -3.80 19.21
CA PHE A 67 -0.96 -2.92 18.32
C PHE A 67 -0.40 -2.98 16.89
N PHE A 68 0.93 -2.89 16.73
CA PHE A 68 1.57 -3.04 15.43
C PHE A 68 1.34 -4.42 14.82
N TYR A 69 1.37 -5.48 15.63
CA TYR A 69 1.10 -6.85 15.19
C TYR A 69 -0.34 -7.04 14.69
N VAL A 70 -1.35 -6.49 15.37
CA VAL A 70 -2.77 -6.68 15.04
C VAL A 70 -3.24 -5.71 13.96
N PHE A 71 -3.00 -4.41 14.16
CA PHE A 71 -3.66 -3.36 13.36
C PHE A 71 -2.94 -3.03 12.07
N ILE A 72 -1.61 -3.11 12.01
CA ILE A 72 -0.87 -2.76 10.78
C ILE A 72 -1.08 -3.79 9.67
N PRO A 73 -1.03 -5.12 9.92
CA PRO A 73 -1.40 -6.10 8.91
C PRO A 73 -2.86 -5.98 8.45
N TRP A 74 -3.78 -5.66 9.36
CA TRP A 74 -5.17 -5.39 8.99
C TRP A 74 -5.28 -4.15 8.09
N LEU A 75 -4.63 -3.04 8.44
CA LEU A 75 -4.56 -1.84 7.60
C LEU A 75 -3.98 -2.17 6.22
N GLN A 76 -2.87 -2.91 6.16
CA GLN A 76 -2.25 -3.32 4.90
C GLN A 76 -3.21 -4.16 4.05
N LYS A 77 -3.94 -5.11 4.65
CA LYS A 77 -4.94 -5.93 3.95
C LYS A 77 -6.06 -5.08 3.32
N GLU A 78 -6.54 -4.05 4.03
CA GLU A 78 -7.56 -3.12 3.53
C GLU A 78 -7.01 -2.22 2.41
N LEU A 79 -5.76 -1.76 2.54
CA LEU A 79 -5.07 -1.01 1.48
C LEU A 79 -4.86 -1.84 0.22
N ASP A 80 -4.49 -3.12 0.36
CA ASP A 80 -4.34 -4.06 -0.74
C ASP A 80 -5.69 -4.35 -1.41
N ALA A 81 -6.76 -4.50 -0.63
CA ALA A 81 -8.12 -4.64 -1.15
C ALA A 81 -8.55 -3.40 -1.93
N PHE A 82 -8.26 -2.21 -1.41
CA PHE A 82 -8.51 -0.94 -2.10
C PHE A 82 -7.73 -0.85 -3.42
N ALA A 83 -6.43 -1.13 -3.40
CA ALA A 83 -5.57 -1.13 -4.59
C ALA A 83 -6.08 -2.11 -5.64
N ARG A 84 -6.43 -3.34 -5.24
CA ARG A 84 -7.01 -4.36 -6.11
C ARG A 84 -8.31 -3.85 -6.72
N ARG A 85 -9.25 -3.34 -5.92
CA ARG A 85 -10.53 -2.80 -6.43
C ARG A 85 -10.29 -1.73 -7.48
N VAL A 86 -9.38 -0.79 -7.24
CA VAL A 86 -9.07 0.31 -8.16
C VAL A 86 -8.44 -0.19 -9.47
N ASN A 87 -7.50 -1.12 -9.38
CA ASN A 87 -6.70 -1.60 -10.51
C ASN A 87 -7.46 -2.59 -11.39
N TYR A 88 -8.44 -3.31 -10.83
CA TYR A 88 -9.30 -4.22 -11.58
C TYR A 88 -10.63 -3.57 -12.03
N SER A 89 -10.95 -2.37 -11.55
CA SER A 89 -12.14 -1.63 -12.01
C SER A 89 -11.91 -0.95 -13.36
N ARG A 90 -12.86 -1.12 -14.28
CA ARG A 90 -12.91 -0.40 -15.56
C ARG A 90 -13.02 1.11 -15.30
N LYS A 91 -12.27 1.92 -16.05
CA LYS A 91 -12.33 3.38 -15.90
C LYS A 91 -13.57 3.97 -16.60
N ARG A 92 -14.11 5.04 -16.00
CA ARG A 92 -15.23 5.81 -16.56
C ARG A 92 -14.83 6.35 -17.93
N ALA A 93 -15.80 6.40 -18.85
CA ALA A 93 -15.60 7.01 -20.16
C ALA A 93 -15.29 8.50 -20.02
N ASP A 94 -14.26 8.98 -20.71
CA ASP A 94 -13.99 10.39 -20.90
C ASP A 94 -13.81 10.64 -22.39
N ARG A 95 -14.63 11.54 -22.96
CA ARG A 95 -14.58 11.87 -24.38
C ARG A 95 -13.27 12.55 -24.79
N LYS A 96 -12.52 13.09 -23.83
CA LYS A 96 -11.24 13.77 -24.05
C LYS A 96 -10.03 12.81 -24.04
N ILE A 97 -10.23 11.53 -23.71
CA ILE A 97 -9.13 10.57 -23.52
C ILE A 97 -9.32 9.38 -24.47
N ALA A 98 -8.45 9.27 -25.47
CA ALA A 98 -8.45 8.17 -26.45
C ALA A 98 -7.88 6.84 -25.93
N ARG A 99 -7.35 6.80 -24.70
CA ARG A 99 -6.72 5.60 -24.11
C ARG A 99 -7.73 4.50 -23.79
N SER A 100 -7.25 3.25 -23.78
CA SER A 100 -8.05 2.08 -23.41
C SER A 100 -8.74 2.28 -22.07
N ARG A 101 -10.01 1.86 -22.01
CA ARG A 101 -10.86 1.90 -20.82
C ARG A 101 -10.74 0.65 -19.95
N ALA A 102 -10.00 -0.35 -20.41
CA ALA A 102 -9.84 -1.61 -19.70
C ALA A 102 -9.28 -1.38 -18.28
N PRO A 103 -9.49 -2.33 -17.36
CA PRO A 103 -8.88 -2.28 -16.04
C PRO A 103 -7.36 -1.99 -16.13
N PRO A 104 -6.84 -1.05 -15.33
CA PRO A 104 -5.41 -0.74 -15.30
C PRO A 104 -4.51 -1.97 -15.19
N GLU A 105 -4.90 -2.95 -14.35
CA GLU A 105 -4.14 -4.19 -14.20
C GLU A 105 -4.02 -4.96 -15.53
N TYR A 106 -5.08 -4.99 -16.34
CA TYR A 106 -5.06 -5.70 -17.62
C TYR A 106 -4.21 -4.97 -18.65
N ILE A 107 -4.29 -3.64 -18.66
CA ILE A 107 -3.44 -2.80 -19.51
C ILE A 107 -1.96 -2.99 -19.10
N PHE A 108 -1.67 -2.98 -17.81
CA PHE A 108 -0.33 -3.18 -17.27
C PHE A 108 0.25 -4.56 -17.60
N ARG A 109 -0.56 -5.62 -17.52
CA ARG A 109 -0.11 -7.00 -17.83
C ARG A 109 0.02 -7.28 -19.33
N ARG A 110 -0.78 -6.64 -20.17
CA ARG A 110 -0.87 -6.92 -21.63
C ARG A 110 -1.01 -5.63 -22.43
N PRO A 111 -0.03 -4.72 -22.38
CA PRO A 111 -0.17 -3.39 -22.98
C PRO A 111 -0.43 -3.42 -24.48
N GLN A 112 0.15 -4.38 -25.20
CA GLN A 112 -0.01 -4.56 -26.66
C GLN A 112 -1.47 -4.81 -27.05
N LYS A 113 -2.22 -5.59 -26.25
CA LYS A 113 -3.64 -5.89 -26.51
C LYS A 113 -4.54 -4.65 -26.42
N TYR A 114 -4.10 -3.62 -25.69
CA TYR A 114 -4.89 -2.42 -25.41
C TYR A 114 -4.33 -1.17 -26.10
N GLY A 115 -3.53 -1.34 -27.16
CA GLY A 115 -2.97 -0.25 -27.95
C GLY A 115 -2.13 0.73 -27.12
N SER A 116 -1.50 0.23 -26.05
CA SER A 116 -0.70 1.06 -25.14
C SER A 116 0.78 0.99 -25.54
N GLY A 117 1.46 2.14 -25.53
CA GLY A 117 2.84 2.28 -26.00
C GLY A 117 3.90 1.54 -25.15
N PRO A 118 5.16 1.53 -25.60
CA PRO A 118 6.28 0.80 -24.98
C PRO A 118 6.58 1.24 -23.54
N GLU A 119 6.14 2.43 -23.12
CA GLU A 119 6.23 2.95 -21.75
C GLU A 119 5.58 2.05 -20.69
N LEU A 120 4.68 1.12 -21.06
CA LEU A 120 4.05 0.17 -20.14
C LEU A 120 4.80 -1.16 -20.01
N ILE A 121 5.92 -1.35 -20.72
CA ILE A 121 6.83 -2.51 -20.60
C ILE A 121 7.78 -2.29 -19.40
N LEU A 122 7.24 -1.80 -18.29
CA LEU A 122 7.98 -1.40 -17.09
C LEU A 122 8.06 -2.51 -16.04
N ARG A 123 7.38 -3.64 -16.24
CA ARG A 123 7.18 -4.62 -15.16
C ARG A 123 8.51 -5.19 -14.63
N HIS A 124 9.42 -5.56 -15.53
CA HIS A 124 10.74 -6.08 -15.15
C HIS A 124 11.60 -4.99 -14.48
N LEU A 125 11.56 -3.75 -14.98
CA LEU A 125 12.25 -2.61 -14.37
C LEU A 125 11.72 -2.26 -12.98
N ILE A 126 10.40 -2.30 -12.78
CA ILE A 126 9.78 -2.09 -11.46
C ILE A 126 10.19 -3.20 -10.50
N THR A 127 10.23 -4.46 -10.95
CA THR A 127 10.72 -5.58 -10.13
C THR A 127 12.18 -5.39 -9.75
N ALA A 128 13.03 -5.01 -10.70
CA ALA A 128 14.45 -4.74 -10.46
C ALA A 128 14.65 -3.58 -9.48
N ALA A 129 13.93 -2.48 -9.66
CA ALA A 129 13.97 -1.34 -8.74
C ALA A 129 13.47 -1.72 -7.34
N ARG A 130 12.44 -2.55 -7.22
CA ARG A 130 12.01 -3.07 -5.92
C ARG A 130 13.09 -3.92 -5.25
N ALA A 131 13.74 -4.81 -6.00
CA ALA A 131 14.82 -5.62 -5.45
C ALA A 131 16.01 -4.76 -4.99
N ALA A 132 16.34 -3.70 -5.73
CA ALA A 132 17.43 -2.79 -5.40
C ALA A 132 17.13 -1.89 -4.18
N TYR A 133 15.91 -1.34 -4.10
CA TYR A 133 15.58 -0.28 -3.13
C TYR A 133 14.70 -0.72 -1.95
N ALA A 134 13.96 -1.81 -2.09
CA ALA A 134 13.02 -2.30 -1.09
C ALA A 134 13.06 -3.85 -1.03
N PRO A 135 14.22 -4.43 -0.68
CA PRO A 135 14.33 -5.88 -0.59
C PRO A 135 13.41 -6.42 0.52
N VAL A 136 12.74 -7.54 0.25
CA VAL A 136 11.66 -8.06 1.11
C VAL A 136 12.11 -8.39 2.54
N GLY A 137 13.37 -8.81 2.71
CA GLY A 137 13.95 -9.14 4.01
C GLY A 137 14.65 -7.98 4.72
N HIS A 138 14.42 -6.73 4.32
CA HIS A 138 15.01 -5.57 4.98
C HIS A 138 14.33 -5.34 6.34
N SER A 139 15.12 -5.16 7.40
CA SER A 139 14.61 -5.00 8.78
C SER A 139 13.65 -3.83 8.99
N VAL A 140 13.74 -2.80 8.14
CA VAL A 140 12.75 -1.70 8.09
C VAL A 140 11.29 -2.17 7.87
N PHE A 141 11.09 -3.37 7.34
CA PHE A 141 9.77 -3.98 7.16
C PHE A 141 9.32 -4.82 8.36
N ASP A 142 10.19 -5.05 9.34
CA ASP A 142 9.83 -5.71 10.59
C ASP A 142 8.99 -4.75 11.44
N LEU A 143 7.70 -5.06 11.56
CA LEU A 143 6.75 -4.24 12.33
C LEU A 143 7.03 -4.24 13.85
N ILE A 144 7.66 -5.31 14.32
CA ILE A 144 8.00 -5.60 15.71
C ILE A 144 9.30 -6.41 15.72
N GLU A 145 9.98 -6.46 16.86
CA GLU A 145 11.19 -7.27 17.02
C GLU A 145 10.90 -8.76 16.74
N PRO A 146 11.78 -9.48 16.02
CA PRO A 146 11.56 -10.88 15.66
C PRO A 146 11.32 -11.81 16.85
N GLU A 147 12.02 -11.57 17.96
CA GLU A 147 11.86 -12.35 19.20
C GLU A 147 10.46 -12.19 19.80
N PHE A 148 9.94 -10.96 19.81
CA PHE A 148 8.60 -10.66 20.28
C PHE A 148 7.53 -11.27 19.36
N ARG A 149 7.79 -11.28 18.04
CA ARG A 149 6.91 -11.91 17.05
C ARG A 149 6.71 -13.39 17.32
N VAL A 150 7.75 -14.14 17.67
CA VAL A 150 7.64 -15.58 17.98
C VAL A 150 6.66 -15.83 19.12
N VAL A 151 6.71 -14.99 20.16
CA VAL A 151 5.79 -15.09 21.31
C VAL A 151 4.35 -14.77 20.89
N LEU A 152 4.15 -13.68 20.13
CA LEU A 152 2.81 -13.31 19.67
C LEU A 152 2.21 -14.33 18.69
N ASP A 153 3.01 -14.90 17.79
CA ASP A 153 2.54 -15.93 16.86
C ASP A 153 2.05 -17.18 17.61
N ALA A 154 2.73 -17.58 18.70
CA ALA A 154 2.30 -18.67 19.55
C ALA A 154 0.97 -18.37 20.26
N ILE A 155 0.85 -17.19 20.89
CA ILE A 155 -0.39 -16.75 21.55
C ILE A 155 -1.54 -16.62 20.55
N TYR A 156 -1.28 -16.02 19.40
CA TYR A 156 -2.28 -15.82 18.34
C TYR A 156 -2.80 -17.17 17.80
N THR A 157 -1.93 -18.17 17.74
CA THR A 157 -2.30 -19.56 17.40
C THR A 157 -3.14 -20.20 18.49
N GLU A 158 -2.78 -19.99 19.76
CA GLU A 158 -3.52 -20.52 20.92
C GLU A 158 -4.95 -19.97 21.01
N VAL A 159 -5.16 -18.69 20.69
CA VAL A 159 -6.51 -18.08 20.63
C VAL A 159 -7.28 -18.42 19.33
N GLY A 160 -6.72 -19.30 18.48
CA GLY A 160 -7.40 -19.84 17.30
C GLY A 160 -7.30 -18.99 16.03
N CYS A 161 -6.30 -18.11 15.92
CA CYS A 161 -6.05 -17.27 14.75
C CYS A 161 -7.29 -16.45 14.29
N PRO A 162 -7.95 -15.70 15.20
CA PRO A 162 -9.19 -15.01 14.89
C PRO A 162 -9.02 -13.95 13.80
N VAL A 163 -9.98 -13.82 12.89
CA VAL A 163 -9.88 -12.84 11.80
C VAL A 163 -10.00 -11.42 12.36
N VAL A 164 -8.94 -10.62 12.20
CA VAL A 164 -8.94 -9.18 12.52
C VAL A 164 -9.73 -8.39 11.46
N ASN A 165 -10.76 -7.67 11.90
CA ASN A 165 -11.55 -6.76 11.09
C ASN A 165 -12.17 -5.64 11.95
N MET A 166 -12.99 -4.77 11.34
CA MET A 166 -13.60 -3.61 12.01
C MET A 166 -14.41 -3.94 13.26
N ASN A 167 -14.95 -5.16 13.38
CA ASN A 167 -15.75 -5.55 14.53
C ASN A 167 -14.89 -6.20 15.61
N THR A 168 -13.98 -7.09 15.20
CA THR A 168 -13.20 -7.97 16.09
C THR A 168 -11.85 -7.41 16.51
N CYS A 169 -11.36 -6.33 15.91
CA CYS A 169 -9.97 -5.88 16.11
C CYS A 169 -9.56 -5.65 17.57
N TRP A 170 -10.47 -5.11 18.40
CA TRP A 170 -10.21 -4.87 19.83
C TRP A 170 -10.50 -6.07 20.73
N GLU A 171 -11.20 -7.10 20.22
CA GLU A 171 -11.38 -8.36 20.94
C GLU A 171 -10.17 -9.29 20.74
N VAL A 172 -9.48 -9.12 19.60
CA VAL A 172 -8.25 -9.84 19.28
C VAL A 172 -7.02 -9.21 19.94
N PHE A 173 -7.01 -7.88 20.08
CA PHE A 173 -5.99 -7.14 20.84
C PHE A 173 -6.14 -7.42 22.34
#